data_AF-A0A931S964-F1
#
_entry.id   AF-A0A931S964-F1
#
_cell.length_a   1.000
_cell.length_b   1.000
_cell.length_c   1.000
_cell.angle_alpha   90.00
_cell.angle_beta   90.00
_cell.angle_gamma   90.00
#
_symmetry.space_group_name_H-M   'P 1'
#
loop_
_entity.id
_entity.type
_entity.pdbx_description
1 polymer ?
#
loop_
_entity_poly.entity_id
_entity_poly.type
_entity_poly.pdbx_seq_one_letter_code
_entity_poly.pdbx_strand_id
1 'polypeptide(L)' 'MRQFEYRILAASDISENLLNEMGKEGWELVCSGQSIVHGSFLVLKRERAH' A
#
# COMPACT_ATOMS: atom_id res chain seq x y z
N MET A 1 -7.81 -19.20 9.26
CA MET A 1 -8.04 -17.74 9.30
C MET A 1 -7.07 -17.09 8.34
N ARG A 2 -7.53 -16.22 7.44
CA ARG A 2 -6.64 -15.49 6.52
C ARG A 2 -5.81 -14.48 7.30
N GLN A 3 -4.51 -14.42 7.08
CA GLN A 3 -3.62 -13.43 7.68
C GLN A 3 -3.28 -12.36 6.65
N PHE A 4 -3.37 -11.09 7.04
CA PHE A 4 -3.06 -9.96 6.17
C PHE A 4 -1.88 -9.17 6.73
N GLU A 5 -1.09 -8.64 5.82
CA GLU A 5 -0.09 -7.62 6.11
C GLU A 5 -0.48 -6.30 5.44
N TYR A 6 -0.06 -5.19 6.07
CA TYR A 6 -0.39 -3.84 5.64
C TYR A 6 0.87 -3.02 5.47
N ARG A 7 0.87 -2.12 4.48
CA ARG A 7 1.91 -1.10 4.27
C ARG A 7 1.25 0.26 4.07
N ILE A 8 1.88 1.28 4.62
CA ILE A 8 1.51 2.68 4.39
C ILE A 8 2.66 3.32 3.61
N LEU A 9 2.35 3.91 2.48
CA LEU A 9 3.31 4.60 1.62
C LEU A 9 2.97 6.08 1.57
N ALA A 10 3.96 6.94 1.82
CA ALA A 10 3.81 8.37 1.58
C ALA A 10 3.70 8.63 0.08
N ALA A 11 2.71 9.42 -0.36
CA ALA A 11 2.45 9.66 -1.77
C ALA A 11 3.62 10.33 -2.50
N SER A 12 4.50 11.03 -1.76
CA SER A 12 5.75 11.60 -2.30
C SER A 12 6.72 10.55 -2.83
N ASP A 13 6.67 9.34 -2.29
CA ASP A 13 7.65 8.28 -2.56
C ASP A 13 7.11 7.26 -3.57
N ILE A 14 5.92 7.54 -4.14
CA ILE A 14 5.20 6.62 -5.01
C ILE A 14 5.46 6.99 -6.46
N SER A 15 5.85 5.98 -7.24
CA SER A 15 5.82 6.02 -8.69
C SER A 15 4.84 4.98 -9.22
N GLU A 16 4.34 5.17 -10.44
CA GLU A 16 3.49 4.17 -11.12
C GLU A 16 4.20 2.82 -11.22
N ASN A 17 5.51 2.82 -11.48
CA ASN A 17 6.33 1.61 -11.54
C ASN A 17 6.32 0.85 -10.21
N LEU A 18 6.48 1.55 -9.08
CA LEU A 18 6.42 0.93 -7.76
C LEU A 18 5.06 0.29 -7.49
N LEU A 19 3.96 0.99 -7.80
CA LEU A 19 2.61 0.46 -7.60
C LEU A 19 2.35 -0.77 -8.48
N ASN A 20 2.81 -0.74 -9.73
CA ASN A 20 2.68 -1.86 -10.65
C ASN A 20 3.44 -3.10 -10.16
N GLU A 21 4.67 -2.94 -9.67
CA GLU A 21 5.44 -4.05 -9.09
C GLU A 21 4.77 -4.58 -7.81
N MET A 22 4.28 -3.70 -6.94
CA MET A 22 3.53 -4.10 -5.74
C MET A 22 2.25 -4.88 -6.09
N GLY A 23 1.53 -4.48 -7.14
CA GLY A 23 0.37 -5.22 -7.63
C GLY A 23 0.74 -6.65 -8.08
N LYS A 24 1.86 -6.82 -8.79
CA LYS A 24 2.39 -8.14 -9.17
C LYS A 24 2.78 -8.99 -7.96
N GLU A 25 3.25 -8.35 -6.89
CA GLU A 25 3.55 -9.00 -5.61
C GLU A 25 2.32 -9.34 -4.76
N GLY A 26 1.10 -9.04 -5.24
CA GLY A 26 -0.16 -9.33 -4.57
C GLY A 26 -0.62 -8.26 -3.58
N TRP A 27 -0.06 -7.06 -3.64
CA TRP A 27 -0.56 -5.92 -2.85
C TRP A 27 -1.78 -5.29 -3.50
N GLU A 28 -2.79 -5.03 -2.69
CA GLU A 28 -4.03 -4.36 -3.07
C GLU A 28 -4.10 -2.99 -2.39
N LEU A 29 -4.36 -1.93 -3.16
CA LEU A 29 -4.68 -0.61 -2.60
C LEU A 29 -6.07 -0.66 -1.95
N VAL A 30 -6.16 -0.28 -0.67
CA VAL A 30 -7.44 -0.33 0.07
C VAL A 30 -7.89 1.02 0.61
N CYS A 31 -6.97 1.98 0.72
CA CYS A 31 -7.29 3.32 1.16
C CYS A 31 -6.26 4.31 0.62
N SER A 32 -6.73 5.51 0.28
CA SER A 32 -5.91 6.69 0.15
C SER A 32 -6.38 7.71 1.19
N GLY A 33 -5.43 8.45 1.74
CA GLY A 33 -5.72 9.42 2.79
C GLY A 33 -4.79 10.62 2.73
N GLN A 34 -5.15 11.66 3.46
CA GLN A 34 -4.33 12.84 3.66
C GLN A 34 -4.31 13.16 5.15
N SER A 35 -3.11 13.38 5.69
CA SER A 35 -2.87 13.77 7.07
C SER A 35 -2.13 15.10 7.09
N ILE A 36 -2.46 15.95 8.05
CA ILE A 36 -1.73 17.21 8.27
C ILE A 36 -0.27 16.93 8.68
N VAL A 37 -0.04 15.82 9.41
CA VAL A 37 1.30 15.46 9.91
C VAL A 37 2.11 14.67 8.88
N HIS A 38 1.46 13.81 8.10
CA HIS A 38 2.14 12.85 7.20
C HIS A 38 1.94 13.13 5.71
N GLY A 39 1.19 14.19 5.36
CA GLY A 39 0.82 14.45 3.98
C GLY A 39 -0.12 13.38 3.40
N SER A 40 -0.14 13.27 2.08
CA SER A 40 -0.91 12.24 1.38
C SER A 40 -0.25 10.88 1.50
N PHE A 41 -1.03 9.82 1.69
CA PHE A 41 -0.53 8.46 1.81
C PHE A 41 -1.50 7.44 1.21
N LEU A 42 -0.96 6.27 0.86
CA LEU A 42 -1.70 5.10 0.42
C LEU A 42 -1.55 3.97 1.43
N VAL A 43 -2.62 3.22 1.65
CA VAL A 43 -2.61 1.99 2.47
C VAL A 43 -2.85 0.80 1.55
N LEU A 44 -1.91 -0.13 1.57
CA LEU A 44 -1.99 -1.38 0.84
C LEU A 44 -2.14 -2.55 1.81
N LYS A 45 -2.83 -3.59 1.37
CA LYS A 45 -2.90 -4.89 2.07
C LYS A 45 -2.39 -6.00 1.17
N ARG A 46 -1.90 -7.08 1.74
CA ARG A 46 -1.61 -8.34 1.04
C ARG A 46 -1.95 -9.52 1.94
N GLU A 47 -2.48 -10.60 1.37
CA GLU A 47 -2.65 -11.86 2.10
C GLU A 47 -1.29 -12.54 2.27
N ARG A 48 -0.95 -12.96 3.49
CA ARG A 48 0.29 -13.69 3.74
C ARG A 48 0.20 -15.06 3.08
N ALA A 49 1.17 -15.37 2.23
CA ALA A 49 1.38 -16.75 1.78
C ALA A 49 1.72 -17.62 3.01
N HIS A 50 1.08 -18.79 3.09
CA HIS A 50 1.30 -19.78 4.14
C HIS A 50 2.71 -20.34 4.15
#